data_AF-A4CWI3-F1
#
_entry.id   AF-A4CWI3-F1
#
_cell.length_a   1.000
_cell.length_b   1.000
_cell.length_c   1.000
_cell.angle_alpha   90.00
_cell.angle_beta   90.00
_cell.angle_gamma   90.00
#
_symmetry.space_group_name_H-M   'P 1'
#
loop_
_entity.id
_entity.type
_entity.pdbx_description
1 polymer ?
#
loop_
_entity_poly.entity_id
_entity_poly.type
_entity_poly.pdbx_seq_one_letter_code
_entity_poly.pdbx_strand_id
1 'polypeptide(L)'
;MPRRRWIQLLLALLSIGISIWLHLLPIAQANERLPGQANRIGELWKLNASRYPCVPADTLPSNAFIPPQERKEPKPIPVGVNIHVNEIPQISDTYNRFQVDGLLTSTWCDSRIISEIPQGEAELILFNNAAENWLSEHWSPQLEFTNRVSEAFYQTQTIALRSNGSVERTARFEEQLGSEFKLEKFPFDQQLLKLFVQSFSWEQSIVKLVSLGDVVSLSRNARLPEWKIKDLRYVIKNHDDPEKGSKEFSRLSSTITISRRSGYYIYKIFLPLGILTFTSIFFLAIPIDAFADRMAFISGLLFTTLAYQIIIASSVPRVPYLTLGDTYTIFLFTFMISEVFIAYHISQNLRKNGSERVPAIERVMEIFLPIIFITSQALFIWLALN
;
A
#
# COMPACT_ATOMS: atom_id res chain seq x y z
N MET A 1 -13.93 -28.79 41.47
CA MET A 1 -13.33 -27.52 41.94
C MET A 1 -14.45 -26.57 42.30
N PRO A 2 -14.35 -25.76 43.38
CA PRO A 2 -15.40 -24.80 43.69
C PRO A 2 -15.45 -23.79 42.53
N ARG A 3 -16.64 -23.58 41.94
CA ARG A 3 -16.91 -22.73 40.77
C ARG A 3 -16.19 -21.36 40.81
N ARG A 4 -16.01 -20.83 42.02
CA ARG A 4 -15.24 -19.61 42.32
C ARG A 4 -13.74 -19.68 41.93
N ARG A 5 -13.06 -20.82 42.14
CA ARG A 5 -11.65 -21.02 41.73
C ARG A 5 -11.52 -21.12 40.20
N TRP A 6 -12.52 -21.68 39.51
CA TRP A 6 -12.53 -21.76 38.05
C TRP A 6 -12.70 -20.37 37.42
N ILE A 7 -13.63 -19.56 37.94
CA ILE A 7 -13.80 -18.15 37.52
C ILE A 7 -12.51 -17.36 37.75
N GLN A 8 -11.84 -17.54 38.89
CA GLN A 8 -10.56 -16.89 39.17
C GLN A 8 -9.45 -17.33 38.20
N LEU A 9 -9.41 -18.60 37.81
CA LEU A 9 -8.48 -19.10 36.81
C LEU A 9 -8.75 -18.49 35.42
N LEU A 10 -10.00 -18.37 35.00
CA LEU A 10 -10.34 -17.73 33.72
C LEU A 10 -10.01 -16.24 33.69
N LEU A 11 -10.30 -15.52 34.78
CA LEU A 11 -9.92 -14.11 34.90
C LEU A 11 -8.40 -13.95 34.91
N ALA A 12 -7.67 -14.85 35.57
CA ALA A 12 -6.21 -14.88 35.52
C ALA A 12 -5.70 -15.17 34.11
N LEU A 13 -6.26 -16.15 33.40
CA LEU A 13 -5.90 -16.46 32.01
C LEU A 13 -6.21 -15.31 31.05
N LEU A 14 -7.34 -14.63 31.21
CA LEU A 14 -7.68 -13.42 30.46
C LEU A 14 -6.63 -12.33 30.72
N SER A 15 -6.28 -12.09 31.99
CA SER A 15 -5.28 -11.06 32.36
C SER A 15 -3.87 -11.38 31.82
N ILE A 16 -3.47 -12.65 31.85
CA ILE A 16 -2.20 -13.13 31.33
C ILE A 16 -2.21 -13.05 29.80
N GLY A 17 -3.30 -13.47 29.15
CA GLY A 17 -3.49 -13.38 27.70
C GLY A 17 -3.39 -11.93 27.21
N ILE A 18 -4.07 -11.00 27.88
CA ILE A 18 -3.97 -9.56 27.61
C ILE A 18 -2.53 -9.06 27.81
N SER A 19 -1.86 -9.46 28.89
CA SER A 19 -0.50 -9.01 29.20
C SER A 19 0.55 -9.52 28.19
N ILE A 20 0.45 -10.80 27.80
CA ILE A 20 1.30 -11.40 26.78
C ILE A 20 1.04 -10.74 25.41
N TRP A 21 -0.22 -10.50 25.06
CA TRP A 21 -0.58 -9.80 23.83
C TRP A 21 -0.09 -8.35 23.77
N LEU A 22 -0.13 -7.64 24.89
CA LEU A 22 0.39 -6.27 25.00
C LEU A 22 1.92 -6.21 24.89
N HIS A 23 2.65 -7.27 25.28
CA HIS A 23 4.11 -7.31 25.24
C HIS A 23 4.70 -7.91 23.95
N LEU A 24 3.98 -8.78 23.24
CA LEU A 24 4.47 -9.40 22.00
C LEU A 24 4.32 -8.51 20.76
N LEU A 25 3.51 -7.45 20.83
CA LEU A 25 3.23 -6.60 19.67
C LEU A 25 4.11 -5.34 19.70
N PRO A 26 4.84 -5.04 18.60
CA PRO A 26 5.81 -3.96 18.57
C PRO A 26 5.11 -2.60 18.71
N ILE A 27 5.43 -1.88 19.78
CA ILE A 27 5.16 -0.44 19.90
C ILE A 27 5.95 0.24 18.78
N ALA A 28 5.25 0.93 17.87
CA ALA A 28 5.88 1.54 16.70
C ALA A 28 7.00 2.51 17.13
N GLN A 29 8.25 2.21 16.76
CA GLN A 29 9.37 3.11 16.96
C GLN A 29 9.28 4.30 15.99
N ALA A 30 9.52 5.51 16.51
CA ALA A 30 9.36 6.77 15.77
C ALA A 30 10.48 7.06 14.75
N ASN A 31 11.55 6.27 14.71
CA ASN A 31 12.71 6.47 13.82
C ASN A 31 12.92 5.25 12.91
N GLU A 32 12.10 5.14 11.87
CA GLU A 32 12.33 4.16 10.79
C GLU A 32 13.22 4.80 9.71
N ARG A 33 14.33 4.13 9.36
CA ARG A 33 15.15 4.51 8.20
C ARG A 33 14.40 4.15 6.93
N LEU A 34 14.18 5.12 6.05
CA LEU A 34 13.54 4.87 4.75
C LEU A 34 14.57 4.32 3.75
N PRO A 35 14.23 3.28 2.96
CA PRO A 35 15.07 2.83 1.86
C PRO A 35 15.08 3.88 0.74
N GLY A 36 16.19 4.00 0.00
CA GLY A 36 16.29 4.91 -1.15
C GLY A 36 16.32 6.40 -0.81
N GLN A 37 16.86 6.77 0.37
CA GLN A 37 17.16 8.17 0.68
C GLN A 37 18.26 8.70 -0.23
N ALA A 38 17.90 9.49 -1.23
CA ALA A 38 18.88 10.10 -2.13
C ALA A 38 19.60 11.28 -1.46
N ASN A 39 20.90 11.36 -1.74
CA ASN A 39 21.73 12.55 -1.55
C ASN A 39 21.82 13.29 -2.90
N ARG A 40 21.46 14.58 -2.92
CA ARG A 40 21.61 15.57 -4.01
C ARG A 40 21.03 15.21 -5.39
N ILE A 41 19.89 15.85 -5.70
CA ILE A 41 19.20 15.91 -7.01
C ILE A 41 19.94 16.89 -7.98
N GLY A 42 21.26 16.98 -7.91
CA GLY A 42 22.03 17.96 -8.69
C GLY A 42 22.70 17.31 -9.90
N GLU A 43 22.45 17.85 -11.10
CA GLU A 43 23.27 17.64 -12.30
C GLU A 43 23.08 16.31 -13.08
N LEU A 44 21.86 15.75 -13.08
CA LEU A 44 21.52 14.57 -13.92
C LEU A 44 21.85 14.80 -15.39
N TRP A 45 21.61 16.01 -15.91
CA TRP A 45 21.97 16.37 -17.27
C TRP A 45 23.48 16.24 -17.57
N LYS A 46 24.38 16.47 -16.60
CA LYS A 46 25.83 16.30 -16.80
C LYS A 46 26.18 14.83 -16.96
N LEU A 47 25.56 13.98 -16.13
CA LEU A 47 25.71 12.52 -16.26
C LEU A 47 25.13 12.03 -17.59
N ASN A 48 24.06 12.66 -18.07
CA ASN A 48 23.53 12.36 -19.39
C ASN A 48 24.52 12.76 -20.48
N ALA A 49 24.86 14.05 -20.57
CA ALA A 49 25.70 14.60 -21.63
C ALA A 49 27.11 13.98 -21.67
N SER A 50 27.65 13.56 -20.53
CA SER A 50 28.93 12.85 -20.46
C SER A 50 28.86 11.41 -20.98
N ARG A 51 27.77 10.68 -20.71
CA ARG A 51 27.57 9.31 -21.20
C ARG A 51 27.02 9.25 -22.63
N TYR A 52 26.21 10.24 -22.98
CA TYR A 52 25.45 10.35 -24.21
C TYR A 52 25.57 11.79 -24.76
N PRO A 53 26.69 12.10 -25.43
CA PRO A 53 26.93 13.43 -25.97
C PRO A 53 25.92 13.77 -27.06
N CYS A 54 25.59 15.06 -27.18
CA CYS A 54 24.61 15.52 -28.14
C CYS A 54 25.13 15.39 -29.59
N VAL A 55 24.25 14.93 -30.47
CA VAL A 55 24.51 14.81 -31.90
C VAL A 55 24.65 16.22 -32.53
N PRO A 56 25.56 16.46 -33.49
CA PRO A 56 25.71 17.76 -34.15
C PRO A 56 24.46 18.22 -34.92
N ALA A 57 24.13 19.52 -34.83
CA ALA A 57 22.88 20.08 -35.35
C ALA A 57 22.72 19.96 -36.87
N ASP A 58 23.81 20.00 -37.62
CA ASP A 58 23.85 19.87 -39.08
C ASP A 58 23.38 18.48 -39.56
N THR A 59 23.54 17.46 -38.72
CA THR A 59 23.12 16.08 -39.00
C THR A 59 21.65 15.80 -38.63
N LEU A 60 21.03 16.69 -37.85
CA LEU A 60 19.66 16.56 -37.36
C LEU A 60 18.62 17.20 -38.30
N PRO A 61 17.36 16.76 -38.29
CA PRO A 61 16.25 17.43 -38.97
C PRO A 61 16.07 18.88 -38.47
N SER A 62 15.86 19.83 -39.38
CA SER A 62 15.70 21.25 -39.03
C SER A 62 14.37 21.58 -38.36
N ASN A 63 13.33 20.76 -38.59
CA ASN A 63 12.02 20.97 -37.97
C ASN A 63 12.06 20.56 -36.48
N ALA A 64 11.78 21.52 -35.60
CA ALA A 64 11.82 21.36 -34.15
C ALA A 64 10.88 20.25 -33.63
N PHE A 65 9.78 19.95 -34.32
CA PHE A 65 8.82 18.90 -33.95
C PHE A 65 9.28 17.47 -34.26
N ILE A 66 10.30 17.32 -35.12
CA ILE A 66 10.84 16.01 -35.47
C ILE A 66 11.83 15.57 -34.39
N PRO A 67 11.81 14.29 -33.95
CA PRO A 67 12.80 13.77 -33.02
C PRO A 67 14.24 14.08 -33.49
N PRO A 68 15.15 14.51 -32.59
CA PRO A 68 16.55 14.79 -32.91
C PRO A 68 17.37 13.50 -33.14
N GLN A 69 16.98 12.71 -34.13
CA GLN A 69 17.71 11.54 -34.61
C GLN A 69 18.52 11.89 -35.87
N GLU A 70 19.70 11.30 -36.02
CA GLU A 70 20.51 11.46 -37.23
C GLU A 70 19.75 11.00 -38.49
N ARG A 71 19.85 11.79 -39.58
CA ARG A 71 19.14 11.47 -40.84
C ARG A 71 19.60 10.19 -41.52
N LYS A 72 20.89 9.85 -41.40
CA LYS A 72 21.51 8.71 -42.11
C LYS A 72 21.38 7.40 -41.35
N GLU A 73 21.59 7.45 -40.04
CA GLU A 73 21.56 6.29 -39.15
C GLU A 73 20.78 6.63 -37.87
N PRO A 74 19.44 6.58 -37.92
CA PRO A 74 18.62 6.95 -36.78
C PRO A 74 18.86 5.97 -35.62
N LYS A 75 19.29 6.51 -34.48
CA LYS A 75 19.44 5.78 -33.22
C LYS A 75 18.43 6.30 -32.19
N PRO A 76 17.93 5.45 -31.28
CA PRO A 76 17.05 5.91 -30.23
C PRO A 76 17.71 6.99 -29.38
N ILE A 77 16.95 8.03 -29.04
CA ILE A 77 17.40 9.14 -28.21
C ILE A 77 17.47 8.65 -26.76
N PRO A 78 18.66 8.67 -26.12
CA PRO A 78 18.79 8.32 -24.72
C PRO A 78 18.17 9.42 -23.86
N VAL A 79 17.16 9.06 -23.08
CA VAL A 79 16.45 9.95 -22.17
C VAL A 79 16.74 9.54 -20.74
N GLY A 80 17.50 10.36 -20.03
CA GLY A 80 17.72 10.18 -18.60
C GLY A 80 16.43 10.44 -17.83
N VAL A 81 16.03 9.51 -16.96
CA VAL A 81 14.79 9.64 -16.18
C VAL A 81 15.08 9.51 -14.69
N ASN A 82 14.41 10.35 -13.89
CA ASN A 82 14.43 10.31 -12.43
C ASN A 82 13.03 10.64 -11.88
N ILE A 83 12.61 9.88 -10.86
CA ILE A 83 11.41 10.12 -10.07
C ILE A 83 11.82 10.40 -8.63
N HIS A 84 11.50 11.58 -8.12
CA HIS A 84 11.61 11.90 -6.71
C HIS A 84 10.22 11.92 -6.08
N VAL A 85 9.92 10.95 -5.21
CA VAL A 85 8.64 10.89 -4.49
C VAL A 85 8.75 11.75 -3.23
N ASN A 86 7.96 12.82 -3.17
CA ASN A 86 7.88 13.68 -1.99
C ASN A 86 7.00 13.02 -0.92
N GLU A 87 5.81 12.59 -1.33
CA GLU A 87 4.81 12.02 -0.44
C GLU A 87 3.83 11.11 -1.19
N ILE A 88 3.17 10.25 -0.43
CA ILE A 88 2.08 9.38 -0.90
C ILE A 88 0.89 9.71 0.01
N PRO A 89 0.08 10.72 -0.33
CA PRO A 89 -0.92 11.26 0.59
C PRO A 89 -2.01 10.26 0.96
N GLN A 90 -2.42 9.45 -0.02
CA GLN A 90 -3.57 8.56 0.13
C GLN A 90 -3.31 7.21 -0.55
N ILE A 91 -3.69 6.13 0.14
CA ILE A 91 -3.77 4.79 -0.42
C ILE A 91 -5.19 4.30 -0.22
N SER A 92 -5.80 3.80 -1.28
CA SER A 92 -7.16 3.26 -1.24
C SER A 92 -7.17 1.80 -1.67
N ASP A 93 -7.20 0.94 -0.66
CA ASP A 93 -7.23 -0.52 -0.84
C ASP A 93 -8.50 -0.96 -1.58
N THR A 94 -9.64 -0.34 -1.28
CA THR A 94 -10.95 -0.64 -1.90
C THR A 94 -10.97 -0.34 -3.41
N TYR A 95 -10.25 0.69 -3.85
CA TYR A 95 -10.28 1.15 -5.24
C TYR A 95 -9.02 0.78 -6.02
N ASN A 96 -8.10 -0.01 -5.45
CA ASN A 96 -6.85 -0.40 -6.11
C ASN A 96 -6.07 0.80 -6.67
N ARG A 97 -5.99 1.89 -5.89
CA ARG A 97 -5.32 3.12 -6.30
C ARG A 97 -4.62 3.84 -5.14
N PHE A 98 -3.60 4.61 -5.46
CA PHE A 98 -2.91 5.48 -4.52
C PHE A 98 -2.58 6.82 -5.17
N GLN A 99 -2.46 7.87 -4.37
CA GLN A 99 -2.04 9.20 -4.78
C GLN A 99 -0.56 9.37 -4.48
N VAL A 100 0.16 10.03 -5.38
CA VAL A 100 1.59 10.31 -5.23
C VAL A 100 1.90 11.72 -5.69
N ASP A 101 2.68 12.44 -4.89
CA ASP A 101 3.25 13.75 -5.24
C ASP A 101 4.77 13.62 -5.34
N GLY A 102 5.34 14.26 -6.36
CA GLY A 102 6.77 14.19 -6.60
C GLY A 102 7.25 15.04 -7.76
N LEU A 103 8.52 14.83 -8.11
CA LEU A 103 9.17 15.44 -9.27
C LEU A 103 9.52 14.33 -10.28
N LEU A 104 9.16 14.55 -11.54
CA LEU A 104 9.63 13.79 -12.67
C LEU A 104 10.66 14.64 -13.41
N THR A 105 11.92 14.22 -13.37
CA THR A 105 13.01 14.85 -14.12
C THR A 105 13.36 13.99 -15.31
N SER A 106 13.41 14.62 -16.48
CA SER A 106 13.81 14.02 -17.74
C SER A 106 14.90 14.86 -18.39
N THR A 107 15.93 14.20 -18.92
CA THR A 107 17.05 14.86 -19.60
C THR A 107 17.26 14.21 -20.95
N TRP A 108 17.47 15.03 -21.98
CA TRP A 108 17.82 14.56 -23.33
C TRP A 108 18.75 15.56 -24.00
N CYS A 109 19.23 15.20 -25.19
CA CYS A 109 20.10 16.03 -26.01
C CYS A 109 19.36 16.50 -27.26
N ASP A 110 19.44 17.79 -27.55
CA ASP A 110 19.04 18.39 -28.81
C ASP A 110 19.95 19.58 -29.10
N SER A 111 20.87 19.46 -30.05
CA SER A 111 21.81 20.55 -30.35
C SER A 111 21.18 21.72 -31.11
N ARG A 112 19.94 21.57 -31.61
CA ARG A 112 19.25 22.60 -32.41
C ARG A 112 18.87 23.82 -31.55
N ILE A 113 18.66 23.58 -30.25
CA ILE A 113 18.25 24.58 -29.26
C ILE A 113 19.37 25.52 -28.84
N ILE A 114 20.63 25.20 -29.17
CA ILE A 114 21.80 25.95 -28.70
C ILE A 114 21.73 27.42 -29.16
N SER A 115 21.15 27.68 -30.34
CA SER A 115 20.96 29.04 -30.87
C SER A 115 19.91 29.87 -30.13
N GLU A 116 19.03 29.25 -29.34
CA GLU A 116 18.02 29.96 -28.53
C GLU A 116 18.62 30.52 -27.24
N ILE A 117 19.79 30.03 -26.82
CA ILE A 117 20.46 30.47 -25.60
C ILE A 117 21.11 31.83 -25.85
N PRO A 118 20.87 32.84 -24.99
CA PRO A 118 21.48 34.16 -25.18
C PRO A 118 23.00 34.10 -25.25
N GLN A 119 23.60 34.92 -26.13
CA GLN A 119 25.05 34.95 -26.29
C GLN A 119 25.75 35.28 -24.98
N GLY A 120 26.74 34.46 -24.61
CA GLY A 120 27.51 34.59 -23.37
C GLY A 120 26.90 33.89 -22.16
N GLU A 121 25.66 33.40 -22.25
CA GLU A 121 25.03 32.62 -21.19
C GLU A 121 25.33 31.11 -21.32
N ALA A 122 25.49 30.44 -20.18
CA ALA A 122 25.70 28.99 -20.14
C ALA A 122 24.39 28.19 -20.21
N GLU A 123 23.30 28.78 -19.71
CA GLU A 123 21.99 28.16 -19.66
C GLU A 123 20.84 29.19 -19.74
N LEU A 124 19.70 28.74 -20.26
CA LEU A 124 18.43 29.47 -20.25
C LEU A 124 17.40 28.62 -19.51
N ILE A 125 16.78 29.19 -18.47
CA ILE A 125 15.77 28.50 -17.66
C ILE A 125 14.39 29.10 -17.93
N LEU A 126 13.47 28.25 -18.38
CA LEU A 126 12.08 28.59 -18.66
C LEU A 126 11.18 28.02 -17.56
N PHE A 127 10.24 28.82 -17.08
CA PHE A 127 9.33 28.44 -15.99
C PHE A 127 7.87 28.42 -16.45
N ASN A 128 7.11 27.44 -15.98
CA ASN A 128 5.65 27.34 -16.12
C ASN A 128 5.19 27.58 -17.58
N ASN A 129 4.43 28.64 -17.85
CA ASN A 129 3.90 28.94 -19.18
C ASN A 129 5.00 29.07 -20.24
N ALA A 130 6.17 29.61 -19.90
CA ALA A 130 7.29 29.70 -20.85
C ALA A 130 7.83 28.30 -21.21
N ALA A 131 7.89 27.39 -20.22
CA ALA A 131 8.28 26.02 -20.46
C ALA A 131 7.22 25.24 -21.26
N GLU A 132 5.93 25.49 -21.01
CA GLU A 132 4.82 24.88 -21.74
C GLU A 132 4.80 25.32 -23.20
N ASN A 133 4.89 26.63 -23.45
CA ASN A 133 4.97 27.18 -24.80
C ASN A 133 6.17 26.59 -25.55
N TRP A 134 7.32 26.51 -24.91
CA TRP A 134 8.51 25.90 -25.52
C TRP A 134 8.29 24.44 -25.89
N LEU A 135 7.67 23.62 -25.02
CA LEU A 135 7.31 22.22 -25.32
C LEU A 135 6.27 22.09 -26.45
N SER A 136 5.44 23.12 -26.65
CA SER A 136 4.46 23.15 -27.73
C SER A 136 5.07 23.51 -29.09
N GLU A 137 6.31 23.99 -29.12
CA GLU A 137 7.05 24.39 -30.33
C GLU A 137 8.23 23.46 -30.64
N HIS A 138 8.61 22.60 -29.70
CA HIS A 138 9.78 21.72 -29.79
C HIS A 138 9.43 20.26 -29.51
N TRP A 139 10.21 19.35 -30.10
CA TRP A 139 10.12 17.94 -29.79
C TRP A 139 10.45 17.68 -28.32
N SER A 140 9.71 16.75 -27.71
CA SER A 140 9.98 16.27 -26.37
C SER A 140 9.73 14.76 -26.27
N PRO A 141 10.33 14.07 -25.29
CA PRO A 141 10.10 12.64 -25.09
C PRO A 141 8.70 12.30 -24.58
N GLN A 142 7.89 13.29 -24.18
CA GLN A 142 6.49 13.15 -23.74
C GLN A 142 6.29 12.01 -22.72
N LEU A 143 7.05 12.02 -21.63
CA LEU A 143 6.94 10.99 -20.59
C LEU A 143 5.66 11.16 -19.77
N GLU A 144 5.00 10.05 -19.46
CA GLU A 144 3.78 10.00 -18.66
C GLU A 144 3.77 8.79 -17.72
N PHE A 145 2.87 8.83 -16.72
CA PHE A 145 2.51 7.65 -15.94
C PHE A 145 1.44 6.83 -16.66
N THR A 146 1.76 5.58 -17.01
CA THR A 146 0.86 4.74 -17.83
C THR A 146 -0.27 4.12 -17.03
N ASN A 147 -0.09 3.92 -15.72
CA ASN A 147 -1.12 3.41 -14.83
C ASN A 147 -1.89 4.51 -14.10
N ARG A 148 -1.93 5.73 -14.63
CA ARG A 148 -2.77 6.80 -14.06
C ARG A 148 -4.25 6.47 -14.25
N VAL A 149 -5.07 6.82 -13.26
CA VAL A 149 -6.53 6.62 -13.29
C VAL A 149 -7.31 7.94 -13.36
N SER A 150 -6.61 9.07 -13.29
CA SER A 150 -7.16 10.42 -13.42
C SER A 150 -6.38 11.21 -14.48
N GLU A 151 -6.91 12.37 -14.86
CA GLU A 151 -6.16 13.33 -15.69
C GLU A 151 -4.88 13.77 -14.97
N ALA A 152 -3.80 13.93 -15.74
CA ALA A 152 -2.52 14.36 -15.21
C ALA A 152 -2.58 15.85 -14.87
N PHE A 153 -2.13 16.20 -13.66
CA PHE A 153 -2.05 17.58 -13.21
C PHE A 153 -0.59 17.96 -12.93
N TYR A 154 -0.03 18.79 -13.80
CA TYR A 154 1.31 19.36 -13.62
C TYR A 154 1.20 20.76 -13.04
N GLN A 155 1.47 20.89 -11.74
CA GLN A 155 1.35 22.17 -11.03
C GLN A 155 2.43 23.18 -11.44
N THR A 156 3.63 22.70 -11.71
CA THR A 156 4.82 23.54 -11.91
C THR A 156 5.82 22.75 -12.73
N GLN A 157 6.35 23.37 -13.79
CA GLN A 157 7.38 22.76 -14.61
C GLN A 157 8.46 23.77 -14.98
N THR A 158 9.68 23.27 -15.15
CA THR A 158 10.85 24.04 -15.54
C THR A 158 11.59 23.30 -16.64
N ILE A 159 12.09 24.05 -17.62
CA ILE A 159 12.97 23.55 -18.68
C ILE A 159 14.27 24.34 -18.61
N ALA A 160 15.37 23.64 -18.44
CA ALA A 160 16.71 24.21 -18.54
C ALA A 160 17.34 23.79 -19.86
N LEU A 161 17.62 24.78 -20.71
CA LEU A 161 18.34 24.66 -21.96
C LEU A 161 19.80 25.01 -21.69
N ARG A 162 20.75 24.21 -22.18
CA ARG A 162 22.18 24.43 -21.90
C ARG A 162 23.01 24.50 -23.16
N SER A 163 24.10 25.27 -23.11
CA SER A 163 24.96 25.56 -24.27
C SER A 163 25.62 24.31 -24.89
N ASN A 164 25.64 23.20 -24.17
CA ASN A 164 26.09 21.89 -24.67
C ASN A 164 24.99 21.11 -25.42
N GLY A 165 23.80 21.67 -25.60
CA GLY A 165 22.64 21.02 -26.23
C GLY A 165 21.81 20.13 -25.31
N SER A 166 22.16 20.03 -24.02
CA SER A 166 21.34 19.27 -23.08
C SER A 166 20.10 20.04 -22.68
N VAL A 167 18.98 19.32 -22.64
CA VAL A 167 17.69 19.82 -22.19
C VAL A 167 17.29 19.03 -20.96
N GLU A 168 16.89 19.73 -19.91
CA GLU A 168 16.40 19.13 -18.66
C GLU A 168 15.02 19.68 -18.34
N ARG A 169 14.01 18.80 -18.36
CA ARG A 169 12.66 19.12 -17.89
C ARG A 169 12.48 18.55 -16.49
N THR A 170 12.10 19.39 -15.55
CA THR A 170 11.65 18.99 -14.21
C THR A 170 10.20 19.41 -14.03
N ALA A 171 9.32 18.46 -13.80
CA ALA A 171 7.89 18.70 -13.59
C ALA A 171 7.44 18.14 -12.25
N ARG A 172 6.76 18.96 -11.45
CA ARG A 172 6.02 18.49 -10.28
C ARG A 172 4.74 17.81 -10.74
N PHE A 173 4.51 16.60 -10.26
CA PHE A 173 3.31 15.83 -10.55
C PHE A 173 2.55 15.53 -9.25
N GLU A 174 1.24 15.49 -9.37
CA GLU A 174 0.32 14.94 -8.38
C GLU A 174 -0.62 14.00 -9.12
N GLU A 175 -0.41 12.70 -8.94
CA GLU A 175 -1.03 11.67 -9.79
C GLU A 175 -1.77 10.64 -8.94
N GLN A 176 -2.92 10.19 -9.46
CA GLN A 176 -3.60 9.01 -8.94
C GLN A 176 -3.25 7.81 -9.81
N LEU A 177 -2.57 6.83 -9.22
CA LEU A 177 -2.07 5.64 -9.92
C LEU A 177 -2.81 4.38 -9.47
N GLY A 178 -3.11 3.51 -10.43
CA GLY A 178 -3.67 2.18 -10.19
C GLY A 178 -2.60 1.18 -9.75
N SER A 179 -2.89 0.41 -8.70
CA SER A 179 -2.10 -0.76 -8.32
C SER A 179 -2.99 -1.81 -7.68
N GLU A 180 -2.78 -3.06 -8.04
CA GLU A 180 -3.52 -4.19 -7.49
C GLU A 180 -3.10 -4.46 -6.04
N PHE A 181 -4.05 -4.43 -5.11
CA PHE A 181 -3.84 -4.76 -3.70
C PHE A 181 -4.32 -6.17 -3.37
N LYS A 182 -3.50 -6.89 -2.60
CA LYS A 182 -3.77 -8.27 -2.14
C LYS A 182 -4.03 -8.26 -0.64
N LEU A 183 -5.30 -8.33 -0.25
CA LEU A 183 -5.75 -8.10 1.13
C LEU A 183 -6.09 -9.39 1.87
N GLU A 184 -5.80 -10.56 1.33
CA GLU A 184 -6.10 -11.86 1.95
C GLU A 184 -5.49 -11.96 3.35
N LYS A 185 -4.30 -11.38 3.55
CA LYS A 185 -3.61 -11.34 4.84
C LYS A 185 -3.94 -10.12 5.72
N PHE A 186 -4.93 -9.30 5.35
CA PHE A 186 -5.29 -8.12 6.15
C PHE A 186 -5.56 -8.50 7.62
N PRO A 187 -5.03 -7.75 8.61
CA PRO A 187 -4.29 -6.48 8.51
C PRO A 187 -2.75 -6.62 8.45
N PHE A 188 -2.22 -7.82 8.20
CA PHE A 188 -0.78 -8.13 8.16
C PHE A 188 -0.21 -8.12 6.74
N ASP A 189 -0.94 -7.49 5.81
CA ASP A 189 -0.66 -7.49 4.40
C ASP A 189 0.54 -6.59 4.01
N GLN A 190 1.12 -6.93 2.86
CA GLN A 190 2.13 -6.14 2.18
C GLN A 190 1.64 -5.82 0.77
N GLN A 191 1.88 -4.59 0.34
CA GLN A 191 1.43 -4.10 -0.94
C GLN A 191 2.59 -3.57 -1.77
N LEU A 192 2.38 -3.59 -3.08
CA LEU A 192 3.33 -3.10 -4.08
C LEU A 192 2.71 -1.88 -4.75
N LEU A 193 3.23 -0.69 -4.47
CA LEU A 193 2.85 0.52 -5.21
C LEU A 193 3.70 0.60 -6.46
N LYS A 194 3.05 0.53 -7.63
CA LYS A 194 3.73 0.50 -8.93
C LYS A 194 3.63 1.87 -9.60
N LEU A 195 4.77 2.39 -10.07
CA LEU A 195 4.82 3.59 -10.89
C LEU A 195 5.45 3.20 -12.23
N PHE A 196 4.71 3.39 -13.31
CA PHE A 196 5.16 3.07 -14.66
C PHE A 196 5.31 4.34 -15.47
N VAL A 197 6.54 4.66 -15.88
CA VAL A 197 6.83 5.83 -16.72
C VAL A 197 7.30 5.37 -18.09
N GLN A 198 6.69 5.88 -19.14
CA GLN A 198 7.13 5.68 -20.53
C GLN A 198 6.72 6.89 -21.39
N SER A 199 7.14 6.92 -22.66
CA SER A 199 6.66 7.94 -23.59
C SER A 199 5.21 7.71 -24.02
N PHE A 200 4.41 8.77 -24.09
CA PHE A 200 3.06 8.71 -24.65
C PHE A 200 3.09 8.41 -26.16
N SER A 201 4.01 9.01 -26.91
CA SER A 201 3.98 8.97 -28.39
C SER A 201 5.07 8.11 -29.00
N TRP A 202 6.19 7.93 -28.31
CA TRP A 202 7.43 7.44 -28.94
C TRP A 202 7.78 6.03 -28.50
N GLU A 203 7.83 5.12 -29.47
CA GLU A 203 8.29 3.74 -29.31
C GLU A 203 9.78 3.67 -28.91
N GLN A 204 10.24 2.49 -28.49
CA GLN A 204 11.62 2.27 -28.05
C GLN A 204 12.68 2.55 -29.14
N SER A 205 12.28 2.54 -30.42
CA SER A 205 13.12 2.92 -31.57
C SER A 205 13.44 4.42 -31.62
N ILE A 206 12.62 5.27 -30.98
CA ILE A 206 12.78 6.73 -30.95
C ILE A 206 13.25 7.18 -29.56
N VAL A 207 12.61 6.71 -28.48
CA VAL A 207 12.94 7.09 -27.11
C VAL A 207 13.40 5.88 -26.32
N LYS A 208 14.63 5.95 -25.78
CA LYS A 208 15.18 4.92 -24.90
C LYS A 208 15.49 5.50 -23.54
N LEU A 209 14.80 5.04 -22.50
CA LEU A 209 15.04 5.48 -21.13
C LEU A 209 16.38 4.93 -20.63
N VAL A 210 17.15 5.76 -19.93
CA VAL A 210 18.46 5.38 -19.37
C VAL A 210 18.57 5.82 -17.91
N SER A 211 19.27 5.02 -17.10
CA SER A 211 19.55 5.33 -15.71
C SER A 211 20.80 6.20 -15.59
N LEU A 212 20.68 7.37 -14.96
CA LEU A 212 21.77 8.32 -14.75
C LEU A 212 22.17 8.49 -13.28
N GLY A 213 21.84 7.52 -12.42
CA GLY A 213 22.07 7.58 -10.98
C GLY A 213 20.93 6.91 -10.24
N ASP A 214 20.51 7.48 -9.11
CA ASP A 214 19.28 7.09 -8.43
C ASP A 214 18.10 7.41 -9.35
N VAL A 215 17.48 6.39 -9.94
CA VAL A 215 16.33 6.58 -10.86
C VAL A 215 15.05 6.86 -10.09
N VAL A 216 14.92 6.32 -8.89
CA VAL A 216 13.79 6.55 -8.00
C VAL A 216 14.31 6.85 -6.61
N SER A 217 13.76 7.87 -5.98
CA SER A 217 14.15 8.26 -4.62
C SER A 217 12.93 8.69 -3.82
N LEU A 218 13.02 8.56 -2.49
CA LEU A 218 11.99 9.02 -1.58
C LEU A 218 12.51 10.14 -0.68
N SER A 219 11.67 11.15 -0.45
CA SER A 219 11.90 12.17 0.55
C SER A 219 12.05 11.54 1.94
N ARG A 220 12.94 12.11 2.76
CA ARG A 220 13.09 11.70 4.16
C ARG A 220 11.82 11.89 4.99
N ASN A 221 10.93 12.76 4.51
CA ASN A 221 9.66 13.10 5.15
C ASN A 221 8.47 12.35 4.56
N ALA A 222 8.68 11.46 3.57
CA ALA A 222 7.65 10.61 2.99
C ALA A 222 7.17 9.56 4.03
N ARG A 223 6.40 10.00 5.01
CA ARG A 223 5.85 9.16 6.08
C ARG A 223 4.41 8.81 5.75
N LEU A 224 4.13 7.51 5.77
CA LEU A 224 2.79 6.97 5.65
C LEU A 224 2.24 6.67 7.05
N PRO A 225 1.13 7.30 7.50
CA PRO A 225 0.58 7.05 8.83
C PRO A 225 0.17 5.59 9.04
N GLU A 226 -0.45 4.96 8.03
CA GLU A 226 -0.97 3.59 8.12
C GLU A 226 0.03 2.53 7.64
N TRP A 227 1.12 2.93 7.00
CA TRP A 227 2.03 2.02 6.30
C TRP A 227 3.50 2.23 6.69
N LYS A 228 4.29 1.19 6.48
CA LYS A 228 5.74 1.19 6.59
C LYS A 228 6.34 0.94 5.22
N ILE A 229 7.22 1.82 4.76
CA ILE A 229 7.96 1.59 3.51
C ILE A 229 9.07 0.58 3.82
N LYS A 230 9.07 -0.54 3.11
CA LYS A 230 10.00 -1.67 3.30
C LYS A 230 11.14 -1.66 2.30
N ASP A 231 10.83 -1.38 1.05
CA ASP A 231 11.79 -1.48 -0.05
C ASP A 231 11.39 -0.57 -1.21
N LEU A 232 12.37 -0.19 -2.01
CA LEU A 232 12.20 0.54 -3.26
C LEU A 232 13.07 -0.12 -4.33
N ARG A 233 12.44 -0.54 -5.43
CA ARG A 233 13.13 -1.11 -6.59
C ARG A 233 12.66 -0.45 -7.87
N TYR A 234 13.52 -0.47 -8.89
CA TYR A 234 13.15 -0.06 -10.23
C TYR A 234 13.80 -0.95 -11.28
N VAL A 235 13.22 -0.95 -12.48
CA VAL A 235 13.77 -1.61 -13.66
C VAL A 235 13.41 -0.81 -14.90
N ILE A 236 14.36 -0.60 -15.81
CA ILE A 236 14.11 -0.02 -17.13
C ILE A 236 14.24 -1.12 -18.16
N LYS A 237 13.15 -1.42 -18.87
CA LYS A 237 13.09 -2.46 -19.91
C LYS A 237 12.08 -2.08 -21.00
N ASN A 238 12.21 -2.72 -22.15
CA ASN A 238 11.17 -2.65 -23.17
C ASN A 238 9.90 -3.33 -22.64
N HIS A 239 8.77 -2.71 -22.93
CA HIS A 239 7.45 -3.19 -22.57
C HIS A 239 6.56 -3.11 -23.79
N ASP A 240 5.96 -4.24 -24.14
CA ASP A 240 4.91 -4.30 -25.14
C ASP A 240 3.62 -3.71 -24.55
N ASP A 241 3.08 -2.67 -25.20
CA ASP A 241 1.89 -1.96 -24.75
C ASP A 241 0.65 -2.31 -25.61
N PRO A 242 -0.25 -3.17 -25.10
CA PRO A 242 -1.43 -3.61 -25.84
C PRO A 242 -2.40 -2.46 -26.16
N GLU A 243 -2.48 -1.44 -25.30
CA GLU A 243 -3.39 -0.30 -25.49
C GLU A 243 -2.96 0.56 -26.69
N LYS A 244 -1.69 0.47 -27.07
CA LYS A 244 -1.09 1.17 -28.22
C LYS A 244 -0.82 0.25 -29.40
N GLY A 245 -1.59 -0.85 -29.52
CA GLY A 245 -1.50 -1.77 -30.66
C GLY A 245 -0.33 -2.74 -30.57
N SER A 246 0.09 -3.11 -29.36
CA SER A 246 1.21 -4.04 -29.10
C SER A 246 2.54 -3.56 -29.69
N LYS A 247 2.85 -2.29 -29.44
CA LYS A 247 4.13 -1.65 -29.79
C LYS A 247 5.06 -1.70 -28.59
N GLU A 248 6.36 -1.83 -28.84
CA GLU A 248 7.37 -1.82 -27.77
C GLU A 248 7.76 -0.40 -27.37
N PHE A 249 7.57 -0.07 -26.10
CA PHE A 249 8.02 1.18 -25.48
C PHE A 249 9.12 0.92 -24.46
N SER A 250 10.07 1.84 -24.34
CA SER A 250 11.03 1.81 -23.23
C SER A 250 10.32 2.30 -21.96
N ARG A 251 10.11 1.42 -20.97
CA ARG A 251 9.38 1.71 -19.73
C ARG A 251 10.27 1.62 -18.50
N LEU A 252 10.15 2.61 -17.62
CA LEU A 252 10.63 2.58 -16.24
C LEU A 252 9.52 2.03 -15.35
N SER A 253 9.78 0.88 -14.74
CA SER A 253 8.88 0.24 -13.77
C SER A 253 9.47 0.33 -12.38
N SER A 254 8.84 1.14 -11.53
CA SER A 254 9.24 1.38 -10.15
C SER A 254 8.27 0.70 -9.20
N THR A 255 8.76 0.12 -8.12
CA THR A 255 7.95 -0.58 -7.11
C THR A 255 8.37 -0.18 -5.72
N ILE A 256 7.44 0.42 -4.97
CA ILE A 256 7.58 0.73 -3.55
C ILE A 256 6.84 -0.36 -2.78
N THR A 257 7.59 -1.15 -2.00
CA THR A 257 7.00 -2.18 -1.14
C THR A 257 6.61 -1.55 0.17
N ILE A 258 5.34 -1.67 0.54
CA ILE A 258 4.80 -1.15 1.81
C ILE A 258 4.19 -2.29 2.63
N SER A 259 4.19 -2.13 3.96
CA SER A 259 3.62 -3.08 4.90
C SER A 259 2.72 -2.36 5.87
N ARG A 260 1.50 -2.88 6.08
CA ARG A 260 0.50 -2.21 6.92
C ARG A 260 0.96 -2.18 8.38
N ARG A 261 0.70 -1.07 9.07
CA ARG A 261 0.85 -0.97 10.53
C ARG A 261 -0.32 -1.67 11.21
N SER A 262 -0.27 -3.00 11.23
CA SER A 262 -1.33 -3.88 11.75
C SER A 262 -1.76 -3.57 13.19
N GLY A 263 -0.86 -3.02 14.02
CA GLY A 263 -1.11 -2.71 15.42
C GLY A 263 -2.38 -1.88 15.67
N TYR A 264 -2.70 -0.90 14.82
CA TYR A 264 -3.94 -0.12 14.95
C TYR A 264 -5.18 -1.03 14.92
N TYR A 265 -5.31 -1.84 13.87
CA TYR A 265 -6.43 -2.77 13.68
C TYR A 265 -6.48 -3.81 14.80
N ILE A 266 -5.31 -4.30 15.23
CA ILE A 266 -5.24 -5.27 16.30
C ILE A 266 -5.79 -4.70 17.62
N TYR A 267 -5.28 -3.56 18.08
CA TYR A 267 -5.70 -3.00 19.37
C TYR A 267 -7.08 -2.36 19.34
N LYS A 268 -7.48 -1.78 18.21
CA LYS A 268 -8.72 -1.00 18.09
C LYS A 268 -9.89 -1.77 17.53
N ILE A 269 -9.68 -2.96 16.95
CA ILE A 269 -10.72 -3.73 16.29
C ILE A 269 -10.73 -5.19 16.79
N PHE A 270 -9.67 -5.94 16.53
CA PHE A 270 -9.68 -7.39 16.75
C PHE A 270 -9.58 -7.80 18.22
N LEU A 271 -8.80 -7.06 19.03
CA LEU A 271 -8.67 -7.32 20.45
C LEU A 271 -9.99 -7.07 21.22
N PRO A 272 -10.69 -5.93 21.06
CA PRO A 272 -12.01 -5.73 21.66
C PRO A 272 -13.03 -6.81 21.28
N LEU A 273 -13.10 -7.22 20.00
CA LEU A 273 -13.94 -8.32 19.55
C LEU A 273 -13.59 -9.64 20.26
N GLY A 274 -12.30 -9.96 20.36
CA GLY A 274 -11.84 -11.15 21.09
C GLY A 274 -12.22 -11.12 22.58
N ILE A 275 -12.16 -9.96 23.24
CA ILE A 275 -12.57 -9.81 24.65
C ILE A 275 -14.08 -10.01 24.82
N LEU A 276 -14.90 -9.46 23.93
CA LEU A 276 -16.35 -9.65 23.95
C LEU A 276 -16.71 -11.13 23.82
N THR A 277 -16.10 -11.83 22.87
CA THR A 277 -16.31 -13.28 22.66
C THR A 277 -15.73 -14.12 23.79
N PHE A 278 -14.60 -13.75 24.40
CA PHE A 278 -14.12 -14.48 25.58
C PHE A 278 -15.07 -14.31 26.77
N THR A 279 -15.66 -13.11 26.92
CA THR A 279 -16.59 -12.82 28.01
C THR A 279 -17.90 -13.59 27.88
N SER A 280 -18.30 -13.99 26.66
CA SER A 280 -19.55 -14.74 26.47
C SER A 280 -19.51 -16.12 27.12
N ILE A 281 -18.34 -16.76 27.24
CA ILE A 281 -18.13 -18.04 27.94
C ILE A 281 -18.63 -18.00 29.40
N PHE A 282 -18.64 -16.83 30.04
CA PHE A 282 -19.11 -16.66 31.43
C PHE A 282 -20.60 -16.92 31.60
N PHE A 283 -21.37 -17.15 30.53
CA PHE A 283 -22.75 -17.64 30.66
C PHE A 283 -22.84 -18.96 31.46
N LEU A 284 -21.80 -19.80 31.41
CA LEU A 284 -21.71 -21.04 32.20
C LEU A 284 -21.56 -20.78 33.71
N ALA A 285 -21.11 -19.59 34.10
CA ALA A 285 -21.02 -19.19 35.51
C ALA A 285 -22.39 -18.86 36.12
N ILE A 286 -23.36 -18.46 35.30
CA ILE A 286 -24.74 -18.19 35.73
C ILE A 286 -25.39 -19.52 36.18
N PRO A 287 -26.23 -19.57 37.22
CA PRO A 287 -26.90 -20.81 37.64
C PRO A 287 -27.66 -21.51 36.50
N ILE A 288 -27.72 -22.83 36.55
CA ILE A 288 -28.30 -23.64 35.46
C ILE A 288 -29.82 -23.51 35.35
N ASP A 289 -30.47 -23.26 36.50
CA ASP A 289 -31.91 -23.08 36.59
C ASP A 289 -32.35 -21.70 36.03
N ALA A 290 -31.40 -20.77 35.88
CA ALA A 290 -31.61 -19.41 35.35
C ALA A 290 -31.42 -19.37 33.82
N PHE A 291 -32.17 -20.20 33.09
CA PHE A 291 -32.06 -20.28 31.62
C PHE A 291 -32.31 -18.94 30.92
N ALA A 292 -33.31 -18.19 31.37
CA ALA A 292 -33.65 -16.88 30.80
C ALA A 292 -32.46 -15.90 30.92
N ASP A 293 -31.80 -15.85 32.07
CA ASP A 293 -30.64 -14.98 32.31
C ASP A 293 -29.45 -15.37 31.45
N ARG A 294 -29.19 -16.67 31.28
CA ARG A 294 -28.14 -17.19 30.37
C ARG A 294 -28.40 -16.77 28.92
N MET A 295 -29.62 -16.96 28.46
CA MET A 295 -30.01 -16.59 27.09
C MET A 295 -29.92 -15.07 26.87
N ALA A 296 -30.36 -14.27 27.85
CA ALA A 296 -30.26 -12.82 27.80
C ALA A 296 -28.80 -12.35 27.76
N PHE A 297 -27.91 -12.94 28.58
CA PHE A 297 -26.50 -12.60 28.61
C PHE A 297 -25.79 -12.88 27.27
N ILE A 298 -25.90 -14.11 26.74
CA ILE A 298 -25.22 -14.49 25.49
C ILE A 298 -25.78 -13.69 24.31
N SER A 299 -27.10 -13.55 24.23
CA SER A 299 -27.75 -12.79 23.14
C SER A 299 -27.38 -11.31 23.20
N GLY A 300 -27.33 -10.73 24.40
CA GLY A 300 -26.89 -9.34 24.60
C GLY A 300 -25.45 -9.11 24.13
N LEU A 301 -24.53 -10.04 24.42
CA LEU A 301 -23.16 -9.96 23.91
C LEU A 301 -23.09 -10.17 22.38
N LEU A 302 -23.90 -11.06 21.82
CA LEU A 302 -23.96 -11.28 20.37
C LEU A 302 -24.43 -10.01 19.65
N PHE A 303 -25.50 -9.37 20.14
CA PHE A 303 -25.97 -8.09 19.59
C PHE A 303 -24.96 -6.96 19.80
N THR A 304 -24.26 -6.93 20.93
CA THR A 304 -23.19 -5.97 21.19
C THR A 304 -22.05 -6.13 20.18
N THR A 305 -21.65 -7.37 19.89
CA THR A 305 -20.60 -7.70 18.93
C THR A 305 -21.03 -7.35 17.50
N LEU A 306 -22.30 -7.60 17.15
CA LEU A 306 -22.87 -7.19 15.87
C LEU A 306 -22.91 -5.66 15.72
N ALA A 307 -23.35 -4.94 16.75
CA ALA A 307 -23.35 -3.48 16.76
C ALA A 307 -21.94 -2.92 16.60
N TYR A 308 -20.96 -3.50 17.31
CA TYR A 308 -19.57 -3.13 17.19
C TYR A 308 -19.04 -3.37 15.77
N GLN A 309 -19.35 -4.51 15.15
CA GLN A 309 -18.99 -4.83 13.76
C GLN A 309 -19.51 -3.78 12.77
N ILE A 310 -20.74 -3.31 12.95
CA ILE A 310 -21.32 -2.26 12.10
C ILE A 310 -20.55 -0.94 12.24
N ILE A 311 -20.12 -0.58 13.46
CA ILE A 311 -19.35 0.64 13.73
C ILE A 311 -17.98 0.61 13.02
N ILE A 312 -17.31 -0.55 13.03
CA ILE A 312 -15.96 -0.70 12.44
C ILE A 312 -15.96 -1.07 10.95
N ALA A 313 -17.13 -1.32 10.34
CA ALA A 313 -17.23 -1.80 8.96
C ALA A 313 -16.64 -0.84 7.92
N SER A 314 -16.53 0.46 8.23
CA SER A 314 -15.84 1.46 7.39
C SER A 314 -14.32 1.43 7.53
N SER A 315 -13.80 0.81 8.59
CA SER A 315 -12.37 0.73 8.90
C SER A 315 -11.72 -0.57 8.38
N VAL A 316 -12.49 -1.47 7.78
CA VAL A 316 -12.01 -2.73 7.20
C VAL A 316 -12.21 -2.65 5.68
N PRO A 317 -11.27 -3.19 4.86
CA PRO A 317 -11.37 -3.13 3.42
C PRO A 317 -12.62 -3.84 2.88
N ARG A 318 -13.19 -3.28 1.81
CA ARG A 318 -14.34 -3.86 1.11
C ARG A 318 -13.85 -4.62 -0.11
N VAL A 319 -13.59 -5.91 0.06
CA VAL A 319 -13.14 -6.82 -1.01
C VAL A 319 -14.15 -7.94 -1.24
N PRO A 320 -14.23 -8.50 -2.46
CA PRO A 320 -15.19 -9.56 -2.79
C PRO A 320 -14.80 -10.94 -2.24
N TYR A 321 -13.66 -11.07 -1.58
CA TYR A 321 -13.12 -12.31 -1.01
C TYR A 321 -12.90 -12.17 0.49
N LEU A 322 -12.77 -13.29 1.20
CA LEU A 322 -12.51 -13.30 2.64
C LEU A 322 -11.06 -12.91 2.95
N THR A 323 -10.89 -11.94 3.83
CA THR A 323 -9.59 -11.66 4.46
C THR A 323 -9.37 -12.51 5.71
N LEU A 324 -8.14 -12.55 6.22
CA LEU A 324 -7.82 -13.18 7.51
C LEU A 324 -8.65 -12.53 8.64
N GLY A 325 -8.82 -11.21 8.61
CA GLY A 325 -9.68 -10.47 9.54
C GLY A 325 -11.16 -10.85 9.45
N ASP A 326 -11.69 -11.09 8.25
CA ASP A 326 -13.07 -11.57 8.07
C ASP A 326 -13.22 -12.98 8.61
N THR A 327 -12.26 -13.86 8.31
CA THR A 327 -12.24 -15.23 8.80
C THR A 327 -12.21 -15.28 10.34
N TYR A 328 -11.41 -14.42 10.96
CA TYR A 328 -11.40 -14.23 12.42
C TYR A 328 -12.76 -13.80 12.95
N THR A 329 -13.36 -12.79 12.34
CA THR A 329 -14.66 -12.24 12.75
C THR A 329 -15.78 -13.29 12.61
N ILE A 330 -15.82 -14.02 11.49
CA ILE A 330 -16.78 -15.12 11.25
C ILE A 330 -16.62 -16.21 12.30
N PHE A 331 -15.38 -16.58 12.64
CA PHE A 331 -15.12 -17.53 13.72
C PHE A 331 -15.71 -17.05 15.05
N LEU A 332 -15.48 -15.79 15.43
CA LEU A 332 -16.02 -15.24 16.68
C LEU A 332 -17.56 -15.28 16.72
N PHE A 333 -18.22 -14.89 15.62
CA PHE A 333 -19.69 -14.97 15.54
C PHE A 333 -20.19 -16.42 15.62
N THR A 334 -19.56 -17.34 14.91
CA THR A 334 -19.94 -18.76 14.94
C THR A 334 -19.70 -19.37 16.31
N PHE A 335 -18.63 -18.98 16.99
CA PHE A 335 -18.35 -19.38 18.37
C PHE A 335 -19.46 -18.92 19.31
N MET A 336 -19.85 -17.64 19.29
CA MET A 336 -20.95 -17.13 20.13
C MET A 336 -22.31 -17.75 19.80
N ILE A 337 -22.59 -18.01 18.52
CA ILE A 337 -23.79 -18.73 18.10
C ILE A 337 -23.78 -20.18 18.65
N SER A 338 -22.62 -20.85 18.64
CA SER A 338 -22.50 -22.20 19.21
C SER A 338 -22.81 -22.22 20.71
N GLU A 339 -22.46 -21.16 21.45
CA GLU A 339 -22.78 -21.03 22.89
C GLU A 339 -24.28 -20.95 23.13
N VAL A 340 -25.03 -20.27 22.25
CA VAL A 340 -26.50 -20.25 22.29
C VAL A 340 -27.07 -21.67 22.15
N PHE A 341 -26.58 -22.43 21.17
CA PHE A 341 -27.00 -23.83 20.98
C PHE A 341 -26.62 -24.70 22.18
N ILE A 342 -25.42 -24.52 22.75
CA ILE A 342 -24.97 -25.24 23.95
C ILE A 342 -25.89 -24.92 25.14
N ALA A 343 -26.19 -23.64 25.39
CA ALA A 343 -27.10 -23.22 26.46
C ALA A 343 -28.50 -23.84 26.29
N TYR A 344 -29.03 -23.86 25.07
CA TYR A 344 -30.29 -24.51 24.74
C TYR A 344 -30.26 -26.03 25.02
N HIS A 345 -29.21 -26.72 24.57
CA HIS A 345 -29.05 -28.16 24.78
C HIS A 345 -28.91 -28.53 26.25
N ILE A 346 -28.16 -27.74 27.03
CA ILE A 346 -28.03 -27.90 28.48
C ILE A 346 -29.41 -27.80 29.15
N SER A 347 -30.21 -26.79 28.79
CA SER A 347 -31.56 -26.58 29.31
C SER A 347 -32.52 -27.73 28.96
N GLN A 348 -32.50 -28.21 27.72
CA GLN A 348 -33.32 -29.36 27.31
C GLN A 348 -32.92 -30.65 28.03
N ASN A 349 -31.62 -30.88 28.23
CA ASN A 349 -31.14 -32.05 28.96
C ASN A 349 -31.51 -31.99 30.45
N LEU A 350 -31.50 -30.79 31.06
CA LEU A 350 -31.98 -30.60 32.43
C LEU A 350 -33.46 -30.96 32.56
N ARG A 351 -34.29 -30.54 31.59
CA ARG A 351 -35.72 -30.86 31.56
C ARG A 351 -36.00 -32.36 31.39
N LYS A 352 -35.20 -33.07 30.58
CA LYS A 352 -35.43 -34.48 30.25
C LYS A 352 -34.83 -35.47 31.25
N ASN A 353 -33.60 -35.22 31.70
CA ASN A 353 -32.80 -36.19 32.46
C ASN A 353 -32.60 -35.83 33.93
N GLY A 354 -33.17 -34.71 34.41
CA GLY A 354 -32.97 -34.22 35.77
C GLY A 354 -31.54 -33.74 36.04
N SER A 355 -31.25 -33.29 37.28
CA SER A 355 -30.00 -32.59 37.60
C SER A 355 -28.76 -33.49 37.69
N GLU A 356 -28.86 -34.82 37.55
CA GLU A 356 -27.74 -35.74 37.80
C GLU A 356 -26.63 -35.68 36.75
N ARG A 357 -26.98 -35.56 35.46
CA ARG A 357 -25.99 -35.60 34.34
C ARG A 357 -25.54 -34.23 33.86
N VAL A 358 -26.30 -33.18 34.14
CA VAL A 358 -26.06 -31.85 33.58
C VAL A 358 -24.82 -31.15 34.17
N PRO A 359 -24.52 -31.27 35.48
CA PRO A 359 -23.30 -30.71 36.07
C PRO A 359 -22.00 -31.31 35.49
N ALA A 360 -22.05 -32.53 34.96
CA ALA A 360 -20.90 -33.13 34.27
C ALA A 360 -20.69 -32.49 32.89
N ILE A 361 -21.75 -32.27 32.13
CA ILE A 361 -21.71 -31.60 30.81
C ILE A 361 -21.20 -30.17 30.96
N GLU A 362 -21.71 -29.42 31.95
CA GLU A 362 -21.23 -28.05 32.22
C GLU A 362 -19.74 -28.02 32.52
N ARG A 363 -19.24 -28.89 33.41
CA ARG A 363 -17.82 -28.94 33.75
C ARG A 363 -16.93 -29.25 32.53
N VAL A 364 -17.41 -30.09 31.62
CA VAL A 364 -16.69 -30.35 30.37
C VAL A 364 -16.65 -29.09 29.50
N MET A 365 -17.77 -28.40 29.33
CA MET A 365 -17.85 -27.16 28.52
C MET A 365 -17.07 -26.00 29.14
N GLU A 366 -17.05 -25.90 30.47
CA GLU A 366 -16.26 -24.93 31.26
C GLU A 366 -14.75 -25.06 30.99
N ILE A 367 -14.27 -26.22 30.56
CA ILE A 367 -12.87 -26.45 30.18
C ILE A 367 -12.69 -26.37 28.67
N PHE A 368 -13.62 -26.97 27.92
CA PHE A 368 -13.53 -27.12 26.47
C PHE A 368 -13.63 -25.79 25.72
N LEU A 369 -14.58 -24.91 26.08
CA LEU A 369 -14.78 -23.63 25.38
C LEU A 369 -13.57 -22.70 25.51
N PRO A 370 -13.00 -22.46 26.72
CA PRO A 370 -11.77 -21.69 26.85
C PRO A 370 -10.58 -22.29 26.08
N ILE A 371 -10.43 -23.62 26.08
CA ILE A 371 -9.35 -24.28 25.34
C ILE A 371 -9.51 -24.05 23.84
N ILE A 372 -10.69 -24.29 23.27
CA ILE A 372 -10.94 -24.02 21.85
C ILE A 372 -10.63 -22.57 21.53
N PHE A 373 -11.13 -21.63 22.34
CA PHE A 373 -10.88 -20.22 22.12
C PHE A 373 -9.39 -19.90 22.14
N ILE A 374 -8.64 -20.34 23.16
CA ILE A 374 -7.20 -20.07 23.26
C ILE A 374 -6.43 -20.72 22.09
N THR A 375 -6.78 -21.95 21.72
CA THR A 375 -6.13 -22.64 20.59
C THR A 375 -6.42 -21.94 19.26
N SER A 376 -7.63 -21.42 19.05
CA SER A 376 -7.94 -20.66 17.85
C SER A 376 -7.19 -19.34 17.81
N GLN A 377 -7.08 -18.61 18.93
CA GLN A 377 -6.26 -17.40 19.02
C GLN A 377 -4.79 -17.68 18.67
N ALA A 378 -4.23 -18.78 19.17
CA ALA A 378 -2.87 -19.20 18.83
C ALA A 378 -2.72 -19.52 17.33
N LEU A 379 -3.71 -20.20 16.74
CA LEU A 379 -3.75 -20.48 15.30
C LEU A 379 -3.82 -19.18 14.47
N PHE A 380 -4.63 -18.21 14.86
CA PHE A 380 -4.73 -16.92 14.16
C PHE A 380 -3.42 -16.14 14.23
N ILE A 381 -2.74 -16.12 15.38
CA ILE A 381 -1.40 -15.52 15.49
C ILE A 381 -0.41 -16.24 14.58
N TRP A 382 -0.44 -17.57 14.55
CA TRP A 382 0.45 -18.35 13.68
C TRP A 382 0.19 -18.10 12.18
N LEU A 383 -1.07 -17.99 11.77
CA LEU A 383 -1.47 -17.63 10.40
C LEU A 383 -1.13 -16.18 10.04
N ALA A 384 -1.09 -15.29 11.03
CA ALA A 384 -0.69 -13.89 10.81
C ALA A 384 0.83 -13.74 10.60
N LEU A 385 1.62 -14.64 11.19
CA LEU A 385 3.09 -14.60 11.14
C LEU A 385 3.69 -15.36 9.95
N ASN A 386 2.95 -16.29 9.34
CA ASN A 386 3.37 -17.09 8.17
C ASN A 386 2.57 -16.72 6.93
#